data_AF-A0A9E0JFH4-F1
#
_entry.id   AF-A0A9E0JFH4-F1
#
_cell.length_a   1.000
_cell.length_b   1.000
_cell.length_c   1.000
_cell.angle_alpha   90.00
_cell.angle_beta   90.00
_cell.angle_gamma   90.00
#
_symmetry.space_group_name_H-M   'P 1'
#
loop_
_entity.id
_entity.type
_entity.pdbx_description
1 polymer ?
#
loop_
_entity_poly.entity_id
_entity_poly.type
_entity_poly.pdbx_seq_one_letter_code
_entity_poly.pdbx_strand_id
1 'polypeptide(L)' 'IIDRIKDYTLGYKLPGAGGGGYLYMVAKDVEAAARIKEILTNNPPNARARFVRMDLSNKGLQISRS' A
#
# COMPACT_ATOMS: atom_id res chain seq x y z
N ILE A 1 3.66 10.95 5.59
CA ILE A 1 2.77 10.23 4.63
C ILE A 1 1.32 10.45 5.02
N ILE A 2 0.91 9.99 6.21
CA ILE A 2 -0.47 10.04 6.71
C ILE A 2 -1.13 11.41 6.57
N ASP A 3 -0.48 12.49 7.01
CA ASP A 3 -1.10 13.83 6.94
C ASP A 3 -1.48 14.28 5.54
N ARG A 4 -0.82 13.75 4.50
CA ARG A 4 -1.11 14.11 3.10
C ARG A 4 -2.30 13.35 2.52
N ILE A 5 -2.69 12.24 3.16
CA ILE A 5 -3.67 11.29 2.61
C ILE A 5 -4.85 11.00 3.54
N LYS A 6 -4.80 11.44 4.80
CA LYS A 6 -5.80 11.10 5.83
C LYS A 6 -7.23 11.43 5.40
N ASP A 7 -7.42 12.51 4.66
CA ASP A 7 -8.74 12.94 4.17
C ASP A 7 -9.28 12.05 3.05
N TYR A 8 -8.43 11.24 2.41
CA TYR A 8 -8.80 10.32 1.34
C TYR A 8 -8.90 8.86 1.83
N THR A 9 -8.49 8.58 3.08
CA THR A 9 -8.50 7.24 3.65
C THR A 9 -9.61 7.03 4.66
N LEU A 10 -10.22 5.84 4.67
CA LEU A 10 -11.05 5.34 5.78
C LEU A 10 -10.19 4.79 6.91
N GLY A 11 -9.01 4.28 6.58
CA GLY A 11 -8.06 3.76 7.55
C GLY A 11 -6.78 3.27 6.90
N TYR A 12 -5.79 3.02 7.73
CA TYR A 12 -4.50 2.50 7.31
C TYR A 12 -3.86 1.69 8.42
N LYS A 13 -3.00 0.74 8.05
CA LYS A 13 -2.34 -0.17 8.97
C LYS A 13 -0.91 -0.46 8.53
N LEU A 14 0.01 -0.47 9.49
CA LEU A 14 1.34 -1.02 9.36
C LEU A 14 1.30 -2.50 9.74
N PRO A 15 1.21 -3.45 8.79
CA PRO A 15 1.32 -4.88 9.10
C PRO A 15 2.70 -5.24 9.66
N GLY A 16 2.75 -6.27 10.51
CA GLY A 16 4.01 -6.78 11.09
C GLY A 16 4.41 -6.07 12.38
N ALA A 17 5.72 -5.89 12.59
CA ALA A 17 6.30 -5.37 13.83
C ALA A 17 6.08 -3.86 14.06
N GLY A 18 5.43 -3.15 13.12
CA GLY A 18 5.05 -1.74 13.28
C GLY A 18 6.16 -0.70 13.05
N GLY A 19 7.43 -1.09 12.99
CA GLY A 19 8.57 -0.18 12.81
C GLY A 19 8.92 0.22 11.38
N GLY A 20 8.19 -0.28 10.36
CA GLY A 20 8.48 0.01 8.95
C GLY A 20 7.89 -1.00 7.98
N GLY A 21 8.35 -0.96 6.73
CA GLY A 21 7.88 -1.84 5.66
C GLY A 21 6.77 -1.20 4.83
N TYR A 22 5.65 -1.90 4.69
CA TYR A 22 4.51 -1.46 3.87
C TYR A 22 3.43 -0.82 4.73
N LEU A 23 2.70 0.13 4.15
CA LEU A 23 1.49 0.70 4.72
C LEU A 23 0.30 0.23 3.88
N TYR A 24 -0.64 -0.48 4.50
CA TYR A 24 -1.93 -0.77 3.89
C TYR A 24 -2.85 0.43 4.12
N MET A 25 -3.61 0.79 3.08
CA MET A 25 -4.50 1.94 3.08
C MET A 25 -5.83 1.53 2.45
N VAL A 26 -6.92 1.90 3.10
CA VAL A 26 -8.27 1.76 2.54
C VAL A 26 -8.73 3.17 2.17
N ALA A 27 -8.90 3.42 0.88
CA ALA A 27 -9.44 4.69 0.39
C ALA A 27 -10.95 4.77 0.63
N LYS A 28 -11.49 5.99 0.69
CA LYS A 28 -12.94 6.23 0.80
C LYS A 28 -13.72 5.71 -0.40
N ASP A 29 -13.14 5.87 -1.59
CA ASP A 29 -13.70 5.52 -2.88
C ASP A 29 -12.58 5.41 -3.93
N VAL A 30 -12.96 5.19 -5.20
CA VAL A 30 -12.03 5.01 -6.32
C VAL A 30 -11.28 6.30 -6.65
N GLU A 31 -11.93 7.46 -6.55
CA GLU A 31 -11.33 8.77 -6.85
C GLU A 31 -10.30 9.15 -5.80
N ALA A 32 -10.62 8.92 -4.53
CA ALA A 32 -9.71 9.03 -3.40
C ALA A 32 -8.49 8.12 -3.57
N ALA A 33 -8.68 6.88 -4.05
CA ALA A 33 -7.56 5.97 -4.34
C ALA A 33 -6.64 6.52 -5.45
N ALA A 34 -7.22 7.09 -6.52
CA ALA A 34 -6.46 7.74 -7.58
C ALA A 34 -5.68 8.95 -7.04
N ARG A 35 -6.33 9.77 -6.21
CA ARG A 35 -5.72 10.96 -5.60
C ARG A 35 -4.56 10.61 -4.65
N ILE A 36 -4.71 9.57 -3.83
CA ILE A 36 -3.62 9.04 -2.99
C ILE A 36 -2.43 8.62 -3.86
N LYS A 37 -2.67 7.91 -4.96
CA LYS A 37 -1.60 7.47 -5.88
C LYS A 37 -0.89 8.67 -6.49
N GLU A 38 -1.61 9.66 -6.97
CA GLU A 38 -1.05 10.89 -7.53
C GLU A 38 -0.16 11.62 -6.51
N ILE A 39 -0.70 11.90 -5.32
CA ILE A 39 0.01 12.63 -4.25
C ILE A 39 1.31 11.93 -3.86
N LEU A 40 1.27 10.61 -3.65
CA LEU A 40 2.44 9.84 -3.19
C LEU A 40 3.42 9.50 -4.31
N THR A 41 2.99 9.50 -5.57
CA THR A 41 3.89 9.39 -6.73
C THR A 41 4.68 10.68 -6.93
N ASN A 42 3.99 11.83 -6.82
CA ASN A 42 4.62 13.14 -6.99
C ASN A 42 5.46 13.55 -5.77
N ASN A 43 5.14 13.04 -4.58
CA ASN A 43 5.84 13.35 -3.33
C ASN A 43 6.24 12.07 -2.59
N PRO A 44 7.15 11.26 -3.16
CA PRO A 44 7.54 10.00 -2.55
C PRO A 44 8.21 10.25 -1.18
N PRO A 45 7.90 9.46 -0.14
CA PRO A 45 8.51 9.62 1.18
C PRO A 45 10.01 9.31 1.21
N ASN A 46 10.49 8.50 0.27
CA ASN A 46 11.91 8.20 0.06
C ASN A 46 12.11 7.64 -1.36
N ALA A 47 13.37 7.51 -1.80
CA ALA A 47 13.73 7.07 -3.14
C ALA A 47 13.30 5.63 -3.50
N ARG A 48 12.92 4.81 -2.51
CA ARG A 48 12.52 3.40 -2.71
C ARG A 48 11.01 3.19 -2.60
N ALA A 49 10.24 4.27 -2.44
CA ALA A 49 8.79 4.19 -2.31
C ALA A 49 8.14 3.65 -3.60
N ARG A 50 7.23 2.69 -3.44
CA ARG A 50 6.49 2.08 -4.55
C ARG A 50 5.14 1.57 -4.10
N PHE A 51 4.18 1.58 -5.01
CA PHE A 51 2.92 0.87 -4.83
C PHE A 51 3.12 -0.60 -5.17
N VAL A 52 2.69 -1.47 -4.26
CA VAL A 52 2.68 -2.91 -4.47
C VAL A 52 1.23 -3.34 -4.62
N ARG A 53 0.92 -4.03 -5.71
CA ARG A 53 -0.41 -4.63 -5.89
C ARG A 53 -0.58 -5.72 -4.83
N MET A 54 -1.69 -5.67 -4.11
CA MET A 54 -2.05 -6.72 -3.18
C MET A 54 -2.82 -7.78 -3.95
N ASP A 55 -2.19 -8.93 -4.16
CA ASP A 55 -2.82 -10.11 -4.74
C ASP A 55 -2.74 -11.25 -3.72
N LEU A 56 -3.83 -12.03 -3.59
CA LEU A 56 -3.87 -13.19 -2.71
C LEU A 56 -3.44 -14.42 -3.50
N SER A 57 -2.37 -15.09 -3.07
CA SER A 57 -2.06 -16.43 -3.58
C SER A 57 -3.09 -17.42 -3.05
N ASN A 58 -3.74 -18.15 -3.95
CA ASN A 58 -4.59 -19.30 -3.62
C ASN A 58 -3.81 -20.62 -3.57
N LYS A 59 -2.48 -20.57 -3.74
CA LYS A 59 -1.57 -21.72 -3.71
C LYS A 59 -0.62 -21.58 -2.53
N GLY A 60 -0.50 -22.66 -1.75
CA GLY A 60 0.51 -22.80 -0.70
C GLY A 60 1.86 -23.24 -1.27
N LEU A 61 2.61 -24.03 -0.50
CA LEU A 61 3.89 -24.60 -0.94
C LEU A 61 3.71 -25.44 -2.22
N GLN A 62 4.45 -25.11 -3.28
CA GLN A 62 4.54 -25.91 -4.50
C GLN A 62 5.99 -26.33 -4.72
N ILE A 63 6.23 -27.63 -4.84
CA ILE A 63 7.55 -28.19 -5.16
C ILE A 63 7.45 -28.74 -6.58
N SER A 64 8.14 -28.11 -7.54
CA SER A 64 8.28 -28.63 -8.90
C SER A 64 9.50 -29.53 -8.99
N ARG A 65 9.35 -30.72 -9.58
CA ARG A 65 10.47 -31.58 -9.95
C ARG A 65 10.75 -31.41 -11.44
N SER A 66 12.02 -31.32 -11.80
CA SER A 66 12.52 -31.29 -13.19
C SER A 66 12.19 -32.57 -13.93
#